data_AF-A0A6G1Q2L8-F1
#
_entry.id   AF-A0A6G1Q2L8-F1
#
_cell.length_a   1.000
_cell.length_b   1.000
_cell.length_c   1.000
_cell.angle_alpha   90.00
_cell.angle_beta   90.00
_cell.angle_gamma   90.00
#
_symmetry.space_group_name_H-M   'P 1'
#
loop_
_entity.id
_entity.type
_entity.pdbx_description
1 polymer ?
#
loop_
_entity_poly.entity_id
_entity_poly.type
_entity_poly.pdbx_seq_one_letter_code
_entity_poly.pdbx_strand_id
1 'polypeptide(L)'
;MSKNKSSGYKSAYDNGKIEDREGISCVRYKCGLLSTIQDVLHQRPGWVEVKDDGEWDFNWCDVAWLRENFDHSYMEEHVRISHFRNHYELTRKNLMVKNLKRYRKNLEREHGRMEASKCDFFPCTFTLPSEYHLFVEEFKRSPGSTWIMKPVAKSQGKGIFLFRKLKDIMDWKKYNPLKAWLYRDGFARFSSTRFSLSSIDDKYMHLTNVAVQKTAPDYDPEKGCKWQMQQLRRYLTAKHSREMVETLFTEMDNIFVRSLQSVQKVIINDKHCFELYGYDILLDQNLKPWLIEVNASPSHTASSQEDYEMKCRLLEDTLNIIDMEGRFIWHMLGIFDCQEYGNGEKCFFKKLCKQNV
;
A
#
# COMPACT_ATOMS: atom_id res chain seq x y z
N MET A 1 3.13 -77.20 11.62
CA MET A 1 3.81 -76.58 12.78
C MET A 1 4.33 -75.21 12.36
N SER A 2 4.13 -74.22 13.22
CA SER A 2 3.96 -72.80 12.94
C SER A 2 5.18 -72.05 12.38
N LYS A 3 4.89 -71.13 11.45
CA LYS A 3 5.65 -69.87 11.27
C LYS A 3 5.04 -68.82 12.17
N ASN A 4 5.85 -68.10 12.96
CA ASN A 4 5.43 -66.84 13.58
C ASN A 4 6.59 -65.84 13.64
N LYS A 5 6.19 -64.57 13.51
CA LYS A 5 6.93 -63.33 13.26
C LYS A 5 7.83 -62.87 14.42
N SER A 6 8.81 -62.01 14.12
CA SER A 6 8.87 -60.69 14.77
C SER A 6 9.69 -59.67 13.95
N SER A 7 9.23 -58.43 14.02
CA SER A 7 9.65 -57.22 13.30
C SER A 7 10.76 -56.48 14.04
N GLY A 8 11.73 -55.91 13.30
CA GLY A 8 12.71 -54.96 13.83
C GLY A 8 12.81 -53.73 12.93
N TYR A 9 12.50 -52.57 13.50
CA TYR A 9 12.60 -51.24 12.92
C TYR A 9 14.04 -50.91 12.49
N LYS A 10 14.22 -50.35 11.29
CA LYS A 10 15.45 -49.64 10.89
C LYS A 10 15.17 -48.14 10.91
N SER A 11 15.77 -47.44 11.88
CA SER A 11 15.94 -45.99 11.86
C SER A 11 17.18 -45.67 11.01
N ALA A 12 16.98 -44.95 9.91
CA ALA A 12 18.05 -44.35 9.14
C ALA A 12 18.22 -42.91 9.65
N TYR A 13 19.32 -42.67 10.37
CA TYR A 13 19.84 -41.32 10.57
C TYR A 13 20.51 -40.89 9.26
N ASP A 14 19.76 -40.19 8.42
CA ASP A 14 20.31 -39.45 7.30
C ASP A 14 20.59 -38.02 7.80
N ASN A 15 21.87 -37.74 8.06
CA ASN A 15 22.37 -36.40 8.38
C ASN A 15 22.30 -35.54 7.11
N GLY A 16 21.11 -35.06 6.79
CA GLY A 16 20.92 -33.96 5.86
C GLY A 16 21.48 -32.68 6.49
N LYS A 17 22.64 -32.24 5.98
CA LYS A 17 23.22 -30.93 6.26
C LYS A 17 22.16 -29.86 6.07
N ILE A 18 21.77 -29.21 7.15
CA ILE A 18 21.14 -27.90 7.11
C ILE A 18 22.25 -26.99 6.57
N GLU A 19 22.10 -26.52 5.34
CA GLU A 19 22.91 -25.41 4.85
C GLU A 19 22.60 -24.22 5.75
N ASP A 20 23.55 -23.88 6.63
CA ASP A 20 23.60 -22.60 7.31
C ASP A 20 23.61 -21.53 6.21
N ARG A 21 22.46 -20.90 5.98
CA ARG A 21 22.41 -19.60 5.32
C ARG A 21 23.14 -18.66 6.28
N GLU A 22 24.38 -18.30 5.97
CA GLU A 22 25.06 -17.19 6.62
C GLU A 22 24.18 -15.94 6.44
N GLY A 23 23.31 -15.68 7.40
CA GLY A 23 22.53 -14.45 7.46
C GLY A 23 23.50 -13.28 7.54
N ILE A 24 23.17 -12.19 6.84
CA ILE A 24 23.91 -10.94 6.92
C ILE A 24 24.00 -10.57 8.41
N SER A 25 25.19 -10.68 9.00
CA SER A 25 25.40 -10.45 10.44
C SER A 25 25.22 -8.97 10.81
N CYS A 26 25.30 -8.09 9.82
CA CYS A 26 25.18 -6.65 9.95
C CYS A 26 24.62 -6.03 8.66
N VAL A 27 23.40 -5.46 8.72
CA VAL A 27 22.76 -4.79 7.59
C VAL A 27 23.22 -3.34 7.54
N ARG A 28 23.88 -2.94 6.45
CA ARG A 28 24.30 -1.55 6.22
C ARG A 28 23.15 -0.77 5.58
N TYR A 29 22.69 0.30 6.21
CA TYR A 29 21.56 1.08 5.69
C TYR A 29 21.90 2.53 5.37
N LYS A 30 21.22 3.08 4.35
CA LYS A 30 21.10 4.52 4.09
C LYS A 30 19.67 4.96 4.35
N CYS A 31 19.52 6.14 4.94
CA CYS A 31 18.22 6.78 5.13
C CYS A 31 18.34 8.28 4.84
N GLY A 32 17.69 8.74 3.78
CA GLY A 32 17.70 10.16 3.42
C GLY A 32 16.72 11.02 4.23
N LEU A 33 16.01 10.44 5.20
CA LEU A 33 14.85 11.05 5.85
C LEU A 33 15.07 11.19 7.35
N LEU A 34 15.06 12.44 7.85
CA LEU A 34 15.04 12.73 9.29
C LEU A 34 13.61 12.56 9.83
N SER A 35 13.23 11.32 10.17
CA SER A 35 11.87 10.97 10.61
C SER A 35 11.87 9.70 11.47
N THR A 36 10.68 9.27 11.91
CA THR A 36 10.47 8.00 12.64
C THR A 36 11.10 6.78 11.95
N ILE A 37 11.29 6.84 10.62
CA ILE A 37 12.03 5.81 9.87
C ILE A 37 13.49 5.71 10.36
N GLN A 38 14.17 6.84 10.51
CA GLN A 38 15.55 6.86 10.99
C GLN A 38 15.64 6.35 12.42
N ASP A 39 14.69 6.72 13.29
CA ASP A 39 14.63 6.24 14.67
C ASP A 39 14.52 4.70 14.73
N VAL A 40 13.61 4.13 13.93
CA VAL A 40 13.39 2.67 13.85
C VAL A 40 14.62 1.96 13.28
N LEU A 41 15.21 2.48 12.20
CA LEU A 41 16.41 1.88 11.61
C LEU A 41 17.60 1.92 12.58
N HIS A 42 17.77 3.01 13.32
CA HIS A 42 18.85 3.18 14.29
C HIS A 42 18.70 2.27 15.51
N GLN A 43 17.46 2.05 15.97
CA GLN A 43 17.16 1.19 17.11
C GLN A 43 17.15 -0.30 16.76
N ARG A 44 17.12 -0.65 15.47
CA ARG A 44 17.05 -2.04 15.02
C ARG A 44 18.39 -2.77 15.24
N PRO A 45 18.42 -3.86 16.02
CA PRO A 45 19.67 -4.57 16.29
C PRO A 45 20.31 -5.16 15.04
N GLY A 46 21.61 -4.93 14.85
CA GLY A 46 22.37 -5.42 13.69
C GLY A 46 22.27 -4.53 12.46
N TRP A 47 21.66 -3.34 12.56
CA TRP A 47 21.59 -2.35 11.48
C TRP A 47 22.57 -1.21 11.75
N VAL A 48 23.34 -0.83 10.73
CA VAL A 48 24.38 0.22 10.85
C VAL A 48 24.21 1.25 9.75
N GLU A 49 24.14 2.52 10.14
CA GLU A 49 24.00 3.65 9.21
C GLU A 49 25.31 3.89 8.45
N VAL A 50 25.21 4.04 7.12
CA VAL A 50 26.32 4.42 6.24
C VAL A 50 26.21 5.90 5.90
N LYS A 51 27.19 6.70 6.33
CA LYS A 51 27.18 8.17 6.18
C LYS A 51 27.81 8.69 4.88
N ASP A 52 28.64 7.87 4.21
CA ASP A 52 29.42 8.25 3.03
C ASP A 52 29.02 7.45 1.76
N ASP A 53 29.81 7.55 0.69
CA ASP A 53 29.70 6.75 -0.56
C ASP A 53 30.02 5.25 -0.37
N GLY A 54 30.05 4.79 0.88
CA GLY A 54 30.19 3.38 1.21
C GLY A 54 29.05 2.54 0.64
N GLU A 55 29.35 1.26 0.43
CA GLU A 55 28.38 0.23 0.07
C GLU A 55 27.29 0.10 1.14
N TRP A 56 26.09 -0.22 0.69
CA TRP A 56 24.90 -0.34 1.51
C TRP A 56 24.03 -1.48 1.00
N ASP A 57 23.31 -2.12 1.91
CA ASP A 57 22.45 -3.27 1.64
C ASP A 57 20.98 -2.85 1.60
N PHE A 58 20.63 -1.78 2.30
CA PHE A 58 19.28 -1.25 2.38
C PHE A 58 19.26 0.27 2.23
N ASN A 59 18.34 0.80 1.42
CA ASN A 59 18.14 2.25 1.30
C ASN A 59 16.67 2.63 1.45
N TRP A 60 16.35 3.29 2.56
CA TRP A 60 15.09 4.00 2.69
C TRP A 60 15.26 5.41 2.15
N CYS A 61 14.99 5.57 0.86
CA CYS A 61 15.19 6.82 0.14
C CYS A 61 13.88 7.57 -0.07
N ASP A 62 13.98 8.85 -0.44
CA ASP A 62 12.85 9.55 -1.03
C ASP A 62 12.74 9.30 -2.54
N VAL A 63 11.63 9.75 -3.12
CA VAL A 63 11.35 9.61 -4.56
C VAL A 63 12.33 10.41 -5.43
N ALA A 64 12.89 11.52 -4.93
CA ALA A 64 13.85 12.32 -5.69
C ALA A 64 15.18 11.57 -5.84
N TRP A 65 15.69 11.00 -4.75
CA TRP A 65 16.87 10.16 -4.75
C TRP A 65 16.72 8.97 -5.70
N LEU A 66 15.57 8.27 -5.67
CA LEU A 66 15.29 7.15 -6.57
C LEU A 66 15.43 7.59 -8.04
N ARG A 67 14.83 8.72 -8.40
CA ARG A 67 14.85 9.23 -9.77
C ARG A 67 16.26 9.55 -10.27
N GLU A 68 17.12 10.00 -9.37
CA GLU A 68 18.47 10.46 -9.70
C GLU A 68 19.51 9.35 -9.68
N ASN A 69 19.29 8.26 -8.93
CA ASN A 69 20.36 7.28 -8.65
C ASN A 69 20.05 5.86 -9.14
N PHE A 70 18.77 5.49 -9.28
CA PHE A 70 18.38 4.09 -9.53
C PHE A 70 18.92 3.56 -10.87
N ASP A 71 18.83 4.36 -11.94
CA ASP A 71 19.28 3.96 -13.28
C ASP A 71 20.80 4.02 -13.49
N HIS A 72 21.52 4.59 -12.54
CA HIS A 72 22.98 4.82 -12.62
C HIS A 72 23.79 3.89 -11.72
N SER A 73 23.12 3.04 -10.94
CA SER A 73 23.76 2.19 -9.95
C SER A 73 23.54 0.72 -10.29
N TYR A 74 24.61 -0.07 -10.33
CA TYR A 74 24.49 -1.53 -10.29
C TYR A 74 24.17 -1.94 -8.84
N MET A 75 23.17 -2.80 -8.67
CA MET A 75 22.72 -3.27 -7.36
C MET A 75 22.91 -4.77 -7.25
N GLU A 76 23.50 -5.21 -6.15
CA GLU A 76 23.60 -6.62 -5.82
C GLU A 76 22.24 -7.20 -5.46
N GLU A 77 22.11 -8.53 -5.56
CA GLU A 77 20.83 -9.22 -5.45
C GLU A 77 20.13 -9.05 -4.09
N HIS A 78 20.90 -8.92 -3.01
CA HIS A 78 20.36 -8.73 -1.66
C HIS A 78 19.88 -7.29 -1.41
N VAL A 79 20.27 -6.33 -2.24
CA VAL A 79 19.98 -4.91 -2.01
C VAL A 79 18.47 -4.64 -2.05
N ARG A 80 17.98 -3.81 -1.13
CA ARG A 80 16.58 -3.37 -1.10
C ARG A 80 16.42 -1.85 -1.01
N ILE A 81 15.41 -1.33 -1.71
CA ILE A 81 15.07 0.09 -1.82
C ILE A 81 13.57 0.29 -1.62
N SER A 82 13.20 1.35 -0.91
CA SER A 82 11.84 1.65 -0.46
C SER A 82 10.85 2.17 -1.52
N HIS A 83 11.19 2.15 -2.81
CA HIS A 83 10.30 2.63 -3.87
C HIS A 83 10.37 1.82 -5.16
N PHE A 84 9.22 1.62 -5.82
CA PHE A 84 9.20 1.15 -7.20
C PHE A 84 9.54 2.27 -8.18
N ARG A 85 10.35 1.96 -9.20
CA ARG A 85 10.77 2.92 -10.24
C ARG A 85 9.61 3.71 -10.86
N ASN A 86 8.47 3.05 -11.07
CA ASN A 86 7.26 3.67 -11.60
C ASN A 86 6.09 3.66 -10.62
N HIS A 87 6.36 3.85 -9.32
CA HIS A 87 5.33 4.01 -8.27
C HIS A 87 4.23 5.02 -8.64
N TYR A 88 4.56 5.99 -9.51
CA TYR A 88 3.66 7.03 -9.98
C TYR A 88 2.47 6.50 -10.79
N GLU A 89 2.50 5.26 -11.28
CA GLU A 89 1.37 4.61 -11.94
C GLU A 89 0.16 4.41 -11.02
N LEU A 90 0.40 4.23 -9.72
CA LEU A 90 -0.65 4.15 -8.70
C LEU A 90 -0.81 5.46 -7.93
N THR A 91 0.27 6.23 -7.76
CA THR A 91 0.30 7.36 -6.82
C THR A 91 0.01 8.72 -7.47
N ARG A 92 0.20 8.87 -8.80
CA ARG A 92 -0.29 10.05 -9.52
C ARG A 92 -1.75 9.87 -9.89
N LYS A 93 -2.60 10.76 -9.40
CA LYS A 93 -4.07 10.70 -9.56
C LYS A 93 -4.54 10.41 -10.99
N ASN A 94 -3.96 11.09 -11.99
CA ASN A 94 -4.33 10.89 -13.39
C ASN A 94 -3.98 9.49 -13.92
N LEU A 95 -2.82 8.95 -13.54
CA LEU A 95 -2.38 7.61 -13.94
C LEU A 95 -3.15 6.53 -13.18
N MET A 96 -3.36 6.73 -11.87
CA MET A 96 -4.20 5.86 -11.04
C MET A 96 -5.60 5.69 -11.66
N VAL A 97 -6.27 6.79 -11.99
CA VAL A 97 -7.59 6.78 -12.62
C VAL A 97 -7.54 6.09 -13.98
N LYS A 98 -6.54 6.40 -14.82
CA LYS A 98 -6.37 5.76 -16.13
C LYS A 98 -6.22 4.23 -15.98
N ASN A 99 -5.42 3.78 -15.02
CA ASN A 99 -5.16 2.36 -14.75
C ASN A 99 -6.40 1.66 -14.19
N LEU A 100 -7.12 2.28 -13.25
CA LEU A 100 -8.39 1.79 -12.72
C LEU A 100 -9.48 1.69 -13.80
N LYS A 101 -9.64 2.71 -14.65
CA LYS A 101 -10.58 2.67 -15.80
C LYS A 101 -10.24 1.52 -16.75
N ARG A 102 -8.95 1.35 -17.09
CA ARG A 102 -8.49 0.24 -17.94
C ARG A 102 -8.79 -1.11 -17.30
N TYR A 103 -8.52 -1.26 -16.00
CA TYR A 103 -8.78 -2.48 -15.26
C TYR A 103 -10.28 -2.81 -15.22
N ARG A 104 -11.14 -1.84 -14.91
CA ARG A 104 -12.61 -1.99 -14.97
C ARG A 104 -13.09 -2.45 -16.34
N LYS A 105 -12.60 -1.85 -17.43
CA LYS A 105 -12.96 -2.24 -18.80
C LYS A 105 -12.53 -3.67 -19.13
N ASN A 106 -11.39 -4.11 -18.61
CA ASN A 106 -10.93 -5.49 -18.78
C ASN A 106 -11.81 -6.46 -17.97
N LEU A 107 -12.13 -6.15 -16.72
CA LEU A 107 -13.08 -6.94 -15.92
C LEU A 107 -14.45 -7.05 -16.58
N GLU A 108 -14.97 -5.96 -17.16
CA GLU A 108 -16.26 -6.01 -17.86
C GLU A 108 -16.22 -6.96 -19.06
N ARG A 109 -15.11 -6.99 -19.79
CA ARG A 109 -14.91 -7.88 -20.94
C ARG A 109 -14.74 -9.34 -20.54
N GLU A 110 -14.01 -9.61 -19.46
CA GLU A 110 -13.64 -10.97 -19.03
C GLU A 110 -14.70 -11.61 -18.11
N HIS A 111 -15.37 -10.81 -17.28
CA HIS A 111 -16.24 -11.28 -16.18
C HIS A 111 -17.61 -10.59 -16.12
N GLY A 112 -17.88 -9.61 -17.00
CA GLY A 112 -19.18 -8.93 -17.10
C GLY A 112 -19.35 -7.72 -16.18
N ARG A 113 -20.47 -7.01 -16.38
CA ARG A 113 -20.76 -5.70 -15.73
C ARG A 113 -20.86 -5.74 -14.21
N MET A 114 -21.36 -6.83 -13.64
CA MET A 114 -21.53 -6.99 -12.19
C MET A 114 -20.20 -7.07 -11.45
N GLU A 115 -19.15 -7.60 -12.07
CA GLU A 115 -17.81 -7.62 -11.46
C GLU A 115 -17.10 -6.28 -11.67
N ALA A 116 -17.36 -5.61 -12.81
CA ALA A 116 -16.82 -4.30 -13.10
C ALA A 116 -17.41 -3.16 -12.24
N SER A 117 -18.67 -3.27 -11.80
CA SER A 117 -19.29 -2.30 -10.88
C SER A 117 -18.66 -2.29 -9.49
N LYS A 118 -17.99 -3.39 -9.10
CA LYS A 118 -17.17 -3.43 -7.87
C LYS A 118 -15.93 -2.52 -7.94
N CYS A 119 -15.65 -1.90 -9.08
CA CYS A 119 -14.65 -0.86 -9.23
C CYS A 119 -15.22 0.57 -9.09
N ASP A 120 -16.51 0.74 -8.78
CA ASP A 120 -17.18 2.04 -8.65
C ASP A 120 -16.88 2.74 -7.30
N PHE A 121 -15.63 2.61 -6.82
CA PHE A 121 -15.10 3.16 -5.56
C PHE A 121 -14.21 4.39 -5.75
N PHE A 122 -13.96 4.81 -7.00
CA PHE A 122 -13.26 6.05 -7.31
C PHE A 122 -14.20 7.00 -8.08
N PRO A 123 -14.13 8.32 -7.82
CA PRO A 123 -15.06 9.27 -8.41
C PRO A 123 -14.93 9.34 -9.94
N CYS A 124 -16.05 9.62 -10.62
CA CYS A 124 -16.08 9.83 -12.07
C CYS A 124 -15.15 11.00 -12.43
N THR A 125 -14.05 10.69 -13.11
CA THR A 125 -12.96 11.64 -13.38
C THR A 125 -12.77 11.73 -14.88
N PHE A 126 -12.71 12.95 -15.42
CA PHE A 126 -12.45 13.23 -16.83
C PHE A 126 -11.08 13.88 -17.02
N THR A 127 -10.39 13.46 -18.08
CA THR A 127 -9.06 13.94 -18.47
C THR A 127 -9.23 15.00 -19.55
N LEU A 128 -9.20 16.27 -19.19
CA LEU A 128 -9.31 17.37 -20.15
C LEU A 128 -7.94 17.71 -20.77
N PRO A 129 -7.87 18.05 -22.08
CA PRO A 129 -8.99 18.29 -23.02
C PRO A 129 -9.55 17.02 -23.69
N SER A 130 -8.89 15.86 -23.55
CA SER A 130 -9.18 14.64 -24.30
C SER A 130 -10.60 14.08 -24.10
N GLU A 131 -11.16 14.24 -22.90
CA GLU A 131 -12.48 13.72 -22.51
C GLU A 131 -13.52 14.85 -22.32
N TYR A 132 -13.32 16.03 -22.95
CA TYR A 132 -14.19 17.21 -22.79
C TYR A 132 -15.66 16.95 -23.13
N HIS A 133 -15.92 16.27 -24.24
CA HIS A 133 -17.28 15.93 -24.69
C HIS A 133 -18.00 15.00 -23.68
N LEU A 134 -17.31 13.99 -23.15
CA LEU A 134 -17.84 13.10 -22.12
C LEU A 134 -18.12 13.82 -20.79
N PHE A 135 -17.24 14.77 -20.41
CA PHE A 135 -17.47 15.62 -19.24
C PHE A 135 -18.73 16.49 -19.41
N VAL A 136 -18.93 17.10 -20.58
CA VAL A 136 -20.10 17.94 -20.86
C VAL A 136 -21.40 17.14 -20.82
N GLU A 137 -21.40 15.90 -21.31
CA GLU A 137 -22.55 15.00 -21.22
C GLU A 137 -22.90 14.67 -19.76
N GLU A 138 -21.91 14.32 -18.95
CA GLU A 138 -22.12 14.00 -17.53
C GLU A 138 -22.52 15.22 -16.71
N PHE A 139 -21.94 16.39 -17.01
CA PHE A 139 -22.29 17.67 -16.37
C PHE A 139 -23.75 18.05 -16.62
N LYS A 140 -24.26 17.84 -17.84
CA LYS A 140 -25.68 18.07 -18.17
C LYS A 140 -26.62 17.08 -17.46
N ARG A 141 -26.13 15.89 -17.15
CA ARG A 141 -26.89 14.82 -16.49
C ARG A 141 -27.01 15.02 -14.98
N SER A 142 -26.17 15.87 -14.37
CA SER A 142 -26.20 16.17 -12.93
C SER A 142 -26.10 17.67 -12.66
N PRO A 143 -27.18 18.46 -12.91
CA PRO A 143 -27.21 19.88 -12.58
C PRO A 143 -27.09 20.09 -11.07
N GLY A 144 -26.14 20.93 -10.62
CA GLY A 144 -25.96 21.28 -9.20
C GLY A 144 -24.79 20.59 -8.48
N SER A 145 -24.07 19.67 -9.15
CA SER A 145 -22.88 19.04 -8.57
C SER A 145 -21.71 20.03 -8.47
N THR A 146 -21.01 20.02 -7.35
CA THR A 146 -19.78 20.81 -7.12
C THR A 146 -18.57 20.01 -7.63
N TRP A 147 -17.77 20.60 -8.52
CA TRP A 147 -16.64 19.93 -9.17
C TRP A 147 -15.32 20.60 -8.79
N ILE A 148 -14.30 19.79 -8.45
CA ILE A 148 -12.96 20.28 -8.11
C ILE A 148 -12.05 20.13 -9.34
N MET A 149 -11.62 21.25 -9.92
CA MET A 149 -10.67 21.31 -11.05
C MET A 149 -9.24 21.54 -10.53
N LYS A 150 -8.25 20.78 -11.03
CA LYS A 150 -6.81 21.03 -10.76
C LYS A 150 -5.97 20.91 -12.04
N PRO A 151 -4.97 21.79 -12.26
CA PRO A 151 -4.16 21.81 -13.48
C PRO A 151 -3.13 20.67 -13.55
N VAL A 152 -2.80 20.27 -14.79
CA VAL A 152 -1.92 19.15 -15.13
C VAL A 152 -0.53 19.68 -15.53
N ALA A 153 0.48 19.48 -14.71
CA ALA A 153 1.87 19.72 -15.11
C ALA A 153 2.48 18.47 -15.78
N LYS A 154 3.11 18.70 -16.95
CA LYS A 154 3.51 17.78 -18.03
C LYS A 154 4.65 16.79 -17.70
N SER A 155 4.84 15.79 -18.57
CA SER A 155 6.17 15.25 -18.94
C SER A 155 6.18 14.66 -20.37
N GLN A 156 7.26 14.91 -21.12
CA GLN A 156 7.49 14.49 -22.51
C GLN A 156 8.30 13.18 -22.56
N GLY A 157 7.72 12.12 -23.11
CA GLY A 157 8.30 10.78 -23.18
C GLY A 157 9.47 10.63 -24.14
N LYS A 158 10.69 10.61 -23.60
CA LYS A 158 11.86 9.97 -24.23
C LYS A 158 12.09 8.60 -23.56
N GLY A 159 12.18 7.53 -24.36
CA GLY A 159 12.45 6.17 -23.87
C GLY A 159 11.95 5.05 -24.78
N ILE A 160 12.13 5.17 -26.10
CA ILE A 160 11.79 4.08 -27.04
C ILE A 160 12.94 3.08 -27.07
N PHE A 161 12.65 1.80 -26.80
CA PHE A 161 13.54 0.66 -27.02
C PHE A 161 12.97 -0.25 -28.10
N LEU A 162 13.84 -0.73 -28.99
CA LEU A 162 13.50 -1.63 -30.09
C LEU A 162 13.78 -3.08 -29.68
N PHE A 163 12.76 -3.94 -29.81
CA PHE A 163 12.87 -5.39 -29.72
C PHE A 163 12.69 -6.00 -31.11
N ARG A 164 13.41 -7.09 -31.42
CA ARG A 164 13.39 -7.72 -32.75
C ARG A 164 12.57 -9.01 -32.85
N LYS A 165 12.12 -9.60 -31.74
CA LYS A 165 11.24 -10.78 -31.75
C LYS A 165 10.26 -10.73 -30.57
N LEU A 166 9.00 -11.04 -30.85
CA LEU A 166 7.90 -11.09 -29.86
C LEU A 166 8.05 -12.25 -28.85
N LYS A 167 8.81 -13.29 -29.19
CA LYS A 167 8.97 -14.50 -28.38
C LYS A 167 9.80 -14.26 -27.11
N ASP A 168 10.80 -13.37 -27.20
CA ASP A 168 11.70 -13.04 -26.08
C ASP A 168 11.01 -12.22 -24.97
N ILE A 169 9.87 -11.58 -25.27
CA ILE A 169 9.03 -10.85 -24.31
C ILE A 169 8.09 -11.81 -23.55
N MET A 170 7.72 -12.93 -24.18
CA MET A 170 6.73 -13.86 -23.62
C MET A 170 7.33 -14.81 -22.59
N ASP A 171 8.60 -15.20 -22.76
CA ASP A 171 9.29 -16.09 -21.81
C ASP A 171 9.87 -15.34 -20.59
N TRP A 172 10.02 -14.00 -20.65
CA TRP A 172 10.50 -13.18 -19.53
C TRP A 172 9.41 -12.79 -18.51
N LYS A 173 8.12 -12.95 -18.87
CA LYS A 173 7.00 -12.88 -17.92
C LYS A 173 6.94 -14.16 -17.07
N LYS A 174 8.03 -14.45 -16.35
CA LYS A 174 7.97 -15.32 -15.19
C LYS A 174 6.95 -14.70 -14.24
N TYR A 175 5.94 -15.48 -13.90
CA TYR A 175 4.82 -15.06 -13.07
C TYR A 175 5.34 -14.57 -11.71
N ASN A 176 5.44 -13.25 -11.51
CA ASN A 176 5.60 -12.68 -10.17
C ASN A 176 4.20 -12.39 -9.64
N PRO A 177 3.66 -13.22 -8.72
CA PRO A 177 2.37 -12.93 -8.11
C PRO A 177 2.46 -11.59 -7.38
N LEU A 178 1.38 -10.82 -7.43
CA LEU A 178 1.29 -9.62 -6.62
C LEU A 178 1.24 -10.06 -5.15
N LYS A 179 2.27 -9.69 -4.39
CA LYS A 179 2.34 -9.89 -2.95
C LYS A 179 2.12 -8.55 -2.28
N ALA A 180 1.07 -8.45 -1.49
CA ALA A 180 0.71 -7.23 -0.78
C ALA A 180 0.33 -7.58 0.66
N TRP A 181 0.61 -6.64 1.56
CA TRP A 181 0.26 -6.75 2.96
C TRP A 181 -0.54 -5.52 3.36
N LEU A 182 -1.66 -5.75 4.04
CA LEU A 182 -2.47 -4.69 4.63
C LEU A 182 -2.13 -4.59 6.11
N TYR A 183 -1.69 -3.42 6.56
CA TYR A 183 -1.53 -3.15 7.98
C TYR A 183 -2.91 -2.97 8.60
N ARG A 184 -3.24 -3.75 9.64
CA ARG A 184 -4.57 -3.76 10.27
C ARG A 184 -4.89 -2.49 11.03
N ASP A 185 -3.89 -1.69 11.36
CA ASP A 185 -4.08 -0.43 12.08
C ASP A 185 -3.90 0.78 11.15
N GLY A 186 -4.41 1.92 11.59
CA GLY A 186 -4.37 3.16 10.83
C GLY A 186 -5.06 4.27 11.61
N PHE A 187 -5.36 5.38 10.95
CA PHE A 187 -6.00 6.50 11.61
C PHE A 187 -7.00 7.23 10.73
N ALA A 188 -8.08 7.70 11.36
CA ALA A 188 -9.05 8.60 10.77
C ALA A 188 -8.67 10.05 11.10
N ARG A 189 -8.79 10.95 10.12
CA ARG A 189 -8.58 12.39 10.29
C ARG A 189 -9.91 13.12 10.16
N PHE A 190 -10.18 14.04 11.08
CA PHE A 190 -11.39 14.84 11.12
C PHE A 190 -11.07 16.32 10.88
N SER A 191 -12.04 17.06 10.36
CA SER A 191 -12.01 18.53 10.48
C SER A 191 -12.37 18.92 11.91
N SER A 192 -11.74 20.00 12.39
CA SER A 192 -12.11 20.66 13.65
C SER A 192 -13.45 21.39 13.57
N THR A 193 -13.90 21.72 12.36
CA THR A 193 -15.13 22.48 12.09
C THR A 193 -16.26 21.57 11.61
N ARG A 194 -17.50 21.86 12.02
CA ARG A 194 -18.67 21.11 11.52
C ARG A 194 -18.89 21.36 10.04
N PHE A 195 -19.04 20.27 9.28
CA PHE A 195 -19.25 20.33 7.84
C PHE A 195 -20.58 21.02 7.46
N SER A 196 -20.52 21.92 6.48
CA SER A 196 -21.68 22.56 5.85
C SER A 196 -21.38 22.91 4.39
N LEU A 197 -22.36 22.71 3.52
CA LEU A 197 -22.27 23.13 2.11
C LEU A 197 -22.52 24.64 1.91
N SER A 198 -22.97 25.36 2.95
CA SER A 198 -23.22 26.80 2.89
C SER A 198 -21.94 27.64 2.83
N SER A 199 -20.81 27.09 3.26
CA SER A 199 -19.55 27.82 3.44
C SER A 199 -18.43 27.10 2.69
N ILE A 200 -18.53 27.04 1.36
CA ILE A 200 -17.60 26.27 0.52
C ILE A 200 -16.17 26.83 0.51
N ASP A 201 -16.03 28.14 0.73
CA ASP A 201 -14.72 28.82 0.72
C ASP A 201 -13.92 28.57 2.00
N ASP A 202 -14.55 28.01 3.05
CA ASP A 202 -13.87 27.65 4.28
C ASP A 202 -13.07 26.35 4.10
N LYS A 203 -11.81 26.50 3.69
CA LYS A 203 -10.88 25.38 3.52
C LYS A 203 -10.70 24.52 4.78
N TYR A 204 -10.89 25.08 6.00
CA TYR A 204 -10.72 24.33 7.25
C TYR A 204 -11.89 23.38 7.49
N MET A 205 -13.07 23.71 6.98
CA MET A 205 -14.24 22.84 7.00
C MET A 205 -14.11 21.63 6.06
N HIS A 206 -13.51 21.84 4.88
CA HIS A 206 -13.53 20.85 3.80
C HIS A 206 -12.26 20.01 3.66
N LEU A 207 -11.12 20.46 4.23
CA LEU A 207 -9.84 19.75 4.11
C LEU A 207 -9.40 19.16 5.45
N THR A 208 -9.21 17.85 5.50
CA THR A 208 -8.82 17.11 6.73
C THR A 208 -7.30 16.98 6.91
N ASN A 209 -6.50 17.56 6.02
CA ASN A 209 -5.05 17.51 6.10
C ASN A 209 -4.53 18.23 7.35
N VAL A 210 -3.70 17.56 8.15
CA VAL A 210 -3.12 18.12 9.39
C VAL A 210 -2.37 19.43 9.13
N ALA A 211 -1.64 19.53 8.01
CA ALA A 211 -0.93 20.76 7.63
C ALA A 211 -1.87 21.95 7.41
N VAL A 212 -3.11 21.71 6.94
CA VAL A 212 -4.12 22.76 6.80
C VAL A 212 -4.73 23.06 8.17
N GLN A 213 -5.16 22.03 8.91
CA GLN A 213 -5.83 22.17 10.20
C GLN A 213 -4.96 22.88 11.26
N LYS A 214 -3.63 22.67 11.27
CA LYS A 214 -2.69 23.37 12.17
C LYS A 214 -2.62 24.88 11.95
N THR A 215 -3.05 25.36 10.79
CA THR A 215 -3.09 26.79 10.47
C THR A 215 -4.46 27.41 10.74
N ALA A 216 -5.40 26.66 11.32
CA ALA A 216 -6.71 27.17 11.70
C ALA A 216 -6.58 28.14 12.89
N PRO A 217 -7.32 29.27 12.89
CA PRO A 217 -7.26 30.25 13.99
C PRO A 217 -7.65 29.66 15.36
N ASP A 218 -8.49 28.63 15.37
CA ASP A 218 -9.02 27.95 16.54
C ASP A 218 -8.41 26.54 16.74
N TYR A 219 -7.26 26.29 16.13
CA TYR A 219 -6.52 25.03 16.27
C TYR A 219 -6.20 24.78 17.74
N ASP A 220 -6.67 23.64 18.23
CA ASP A 220 -6.40 23.16 19.57
C ASP A 220 -5.78 21.77 19.46
N PRO A 221 -4.52 21.59 19.88
CA PRO A 221 -3.86 20.28 19.84
C PRO A 221 -4.56 19.23 20.73
N GLU A 222 -5.32 19.65 21.76
CA GLU A 222 -6.03 18.75 22.66
C GLU A 222 -7.40 18.30 22.13
N LYS A 223 -8.01 19.04 21.18
CA LYS A 223 -9.31 18.66 20.58
C LYS A 223 -9.28 17.36 19.79
N GLY A 224 -8.11 16.79 19.50
CA GLY A 224 -7.97 15.42 19.02
C GLY A 224 -8.73 15.12 17.72
N CYS A 225 -8.36 15.75 16.59
CA CYS A 225 -8.96 15.46 15.28
C CYS A 225 -8.44 14.18 14.61
N LYS A 226 -7.92 13.23 15.40
CA LYS A 226 -7.32 11.99 14.91
C LYS A 226 -7.76 10.83 15.79
N TRP A 227 -8.41 9.84 15.19
CA TRP A 227 -8.79 8.61 15.89
C TRP A 227 -8.00 7.43 15.34
N GLN A 228 -7.61 6.51 16.22
CA GLN A 228 -7.10 5.21 15.80
C GLN A 228 -8.22 4.41 15.10
N MET A 229 -7.84 3.51 14.21
CA MET A 229 -8.82 2.72 13.44
C MET A 229 -9.77 1.92 14.36
N GLN A 230 -9.25 1.41 15.48
CA GLN A 230 -10.06 0.71 16.48
C GLN A 230 -11.13 1.61 17.12
N GLN A 231 -10.79 2.88 17.40
CA GLN A 231 -11.73 3.86 17.96
C GLN A 231 -12.81 4.22 16.93
N LEU A 232 -12.43 4.44 15.67
CA LEU A 232 -13.39 4.67 14.59
C LEU A 232 -14.34 3.48 14.45
N ARG A 233 -13.82 2.25 14.44
CA ARG A 233 -14.63 1.02 14.32
C ARG A 233 -15.65 0.92 15.46
N ARG A 234 -15.22 1.14 16.71
CA ARG A 234 -16.12 1.13 17.88
C ARG A 234 -17.22 2.17 17.76
N TYR A 235 -16.87 3.40 17.35
CA TYR A 235 -17.82 4.48 17.16
C TYR A 235 -18.85 4.16 16.07
N LEU A 236 -18.42 3.64 14.92
CA LEU A 236 -19.30 3.26 13.83
C LEU A 236 -20.23 2.11 14.23
N THR A 237 -19.73 1.09 14.95
CA THR A 237 -20.55 -0.02 15.44
C THR A 237 -21.58 0.42 16.50
N ALA A 238 -21.29 1.50 17.25
CA ALA A 238 -22.25 2.07 18.19
C ALA A 238 -23.37 2.86 17.48
N LYS A 239 -23.10 3.45 16.31
CA LYS A 239 -24.07 4.28 15.56
C LYS A 239 -24.82 3.55 14.46
N HIS A 240 -24.25 2.49 13.91
CA HIS A 240 -24.78 1.75 12.77
C HIS A 240 -24.83 0.26 13.09
N SER A 241 -25.54 -0.51 12.26
CA SER A 241 -25.59 -1.96 12.45
C SER A 241 -24.19 -2.56 12.26
N ARG A 242 -23.91 -3.64 13.00
CA ARG A 242 -22.65 -4.38 12.90
C ARG A 242 -22.36 -4.83 11.47
N GLU A 243 -23.38 -5.31 10.77
CA GLU A 243 -23.29 -5.76 9.38
C GLU A 243 -22.82 -4.66 8.44
N MET A 244 -23.40 -3.45 8.54
CA MET A 244 -22.98 -2.30 7.71
C MET A 244 -21.51 -1.95 7.94
N VAL A 245 -21.05 -1.98 9.19
CA VAL A 245 -19.65 -1.69 9.51
C VAL A 245 -18.72 -2.78 8.97
N GLU A 246 -19.09 -4.06 9.11
CA GLU A 246 -18.32 -5.17 8.53
C GLU A 246 -18.26 -5.08 7.00
N THR A 247 -19.36 -4.71 6.33
CA THR A 247 -19.38 -4.44 4.88
C THR A 247 -18.46 -3.29 4.52
N LEU A 248 -18.50 -2.16 5.25
CA LEU A 248 -17.62 -1.01 5.01
C LEU A 248 -16.13 -1.42 5.00
N PHE A 249 -15.67 -2.14 6.03
CA PHE A 249 -14.26 -2.56 6.10
C PHE A 249 -13.91 -3.57 4.99
N THR A 250 -14.84 -4.45 4.64
CA THR A 250 -14.66 -5.36 3.49
C THR A 250 -14.53 -4.61 2.17
N GLU A 251 -15.33 -3.55 1.98
CA GLU A 251 -15.24 -2.70 0.78
C GLU A 251 -13.95 -1.88 0.76
N MET A 252 -13.43 -1.44 1.91
CA MET A 252 -12.10 -0.84 2.01
C MET A 252 -11.00 -1.82 1.59
N ASP A 253 -11.05 -3.06 2.05
CA ASP A 253 -10.10 -4.11 1.63
C ASP A 253 -10.16 -4.31 0.11
N ASN A 254 -11.38 -4.38 -0.46
CA ASN A 254 -11.59 -4.50 -1.90
C ASN A 254 -10.97 -3.32 -2.68
N ILE A 255 -11.04 -2.10 -2.15
CA ILE A 255 -10.39 -0.92 -2.77
C ILE A 255 -8.87 -1.14 -2.85
N PHE A 256 -8.24 -1.55 -1.75
CA PHE A 256 -6.78 -1.77 -1.72
C PHE A 256 -6.38 -2.80 -2.77
N VAL A 257 -7.06 -3.94 -2.78
CA VAL A 257 -6.79 -5.05 -3.70
C VAL A 257 -6.95 -4.63 -5.16
N ARG A 258 -8.10 -4.06 -5.51
CA ARG A 258 -8.42 -3.70 -6.90
C ARG A 258 -7.52 -2.59 -7.42
N SER A 259 -7.13 -1.65 -6.55
CA SER A 259 -6.18 -0.60 -6.91
C SER A 259 -4.81 -1.17 -7.26
N LEU A 260 -4.28 -2.11 -6.48
CA LEU A 260 -3.00 -2.78 -6.76
C LEU A 260 -3.08 -3.67 -8.01
N GLN A 261 -4.17 -4.43 -8.18
CA GLN A 261 -4.40 -5.24 -9.38
C GLN A 261 -4.46 -4.40 -10.66
N SER A 262 -4.97 -3.17 -10.58
CA SER A 262 -5.06 -2.27 -11.73
C SER A 262 -3.70 -1.86 -12.31
N VAL A 263 -2.66 -1.90 -11.47
CA VAL A 263 -1.28 -1.53 -11.81
C VAL A 263 -0.33 -2.73 -11.86
N GLN A 264 -0.75 -3.93 -11.46
CA GLN A 264 0.08 -5.15 -11.45
C GLN A 264 0.83 -5.41 -12.77
N LYS A 265 0.19 -5.15 -13.92
CA LYS A 265 0.79 -5.39 -15.25
C LYS A 265 1.67 -4.23 -15.75
N VAL A 266 1.67 -3.09 -15.06
CA VAL A 266 2.36 -1.86 -15.48
C VAL A 266 3.49 -1.49 -14.53
N ILE A 267 3.34 -1.73 -13.23
CA ILE A 267 4.43 -1.57 -12.27
C ILE A 267 5.59 -2.48 -12.66
N ILE A 268 6.78 -1.89 -12.66
CA ILE A 268 8.04 -2.60 -12.88
C ILE A 268 8.35 -3.30 -11.56
N ASN A 269 8.12 -4.61 -11.54
CA ASN A 269 8.35 -5.46 -10.38
C ASN A 269 9.84 -5.82 -10.31
N ASP A 270 10.65 -4.86 -9.88
CA ASP A 270 12.07 -5.06 -9.61
C ASP A 270 12.25 -5.73 -8.25
N LYS A 271 13.08 -6.78 -8.18
CA LYS A 271 13.32 -7.55 -6.95
C LYS A 271 13.97 -6.74 -5.84
N HIS A 272 14.67 -5.66 -6.20
CA HIS A 272 15.31 -4.77 -5.23
C HIS A 272 14.32 -3.77 -4.63
N CYS A 273 13.09 -3.64 -5.16
CA CYS A 273 12.14 -2.63 -4.70
C CYS A 273 11.08 -3.23 -3.77
N PHE A 274 10.74 -2.48 -2.73
CA PHE A 274 9.49 -2.59 -2.00
C PHE A 274 8.81 -1.22 -1.96
N GLU A 275 7.58 -1.14 -1.45
CA GLU A 275 6.86 0.13 -1.39
C GLU A 275 5.89 0.13 -0.21
N LEU A 276 5.87 1.22 0.55
CA LEU A 276 4.94 1.44 1.64
C LEU A 276 3.90 2.48 1.24
N TYR A 277 2.74 2.01 0.78
CA TYR A 277 1.65 2.89 0.34
C TYR A 277 0.82 3.44 1.51
N GLY A 278 0.52 4.73 1.49
CA GLY A 278 -0.53 5.35 2.32
C GLY A 278 -1.81 5.56 1.51
N TYR A 279 -2.92 4.98 1.95
CA TYR A 279 -4.22 5.13 1.32
C TYR A 279 -5.09 6.17 2.03
N ASP A 280 -5.59 7.12 1.26
CA ASP A 280 -6.57 8.10 1.74
C ASP A 280 -7.96 7.71 1.23
N ILE A 281 -8.80 7.26 2.18
CA ILE A 281 -10.18 6.84 1.94
C ILE A 281 -11.13 7.85 2.59
N LEU A 282 -12.16 8.27 1.84
CA LEU A 282 -13.25 9.09 2.35
C LEU A 282 -14.52 8.24 2.50
N LEU A 283 -15.21 8.38 3.62
CA LEU A 283 -16.50 7.73 3.85
C LEU A 283 -17.64 8.72 3.59
N ASP A 284 -18.64 8.32 2.81
CA ASP A 284 -19.86 9.13 2.63
C ASP A 284 -20.92 8.86 3.72
N GLN A 285 -22.05 9.57 3.65
CA GLN A 285 -23.15 9.44 4.61
C GLN A 285 -23.78 8.03 4.66
N ASN A 286 -23.56 7.19 3.64
CA ASN A 286 -24.07 5.84 3.55
C ASN A 286 -23.02 4.79 3.96
N LEU A 287 -21.88 5.22 4.53
CA LEU A 287 -20.71 4.39 4.81
C LEU A 287 -20.13 3.71 3.56
N LYS A 288 -20.27 4.32 2.38
CA LYS A 288 -19.54 3.87 1.21
C LYS A 288 -18.12 4.45 1.23
N PRO A 289 -17.07 3.62 1.13
CA PRO A 289 -15.70 4.10 1.05
C PRO A 289 -15.35 4.55 -0.37
N TRP A 290 -14.63 5.67 -0.48
CA TRP A 290 -14.18 6.27 -1.72
C TRP A 290 -12.66 6.46 -1.69
N LEU A 291 -11.95 5.92 -2.69
CA LEU A 291 -10.52 6.14 -2.85
C LEU A 291 -10.24 7.56 -3.34
N ILE A 292 -9.52 8.34 -2.53
CA ILE A 292 -9.16 9.73 -2.86
C ILE A 292 -7.75 9.80 -3.45
N GLU A 293 -6.79 9.17 -2.79
CA GLU A 293 -5.40 9.11 -3.23
C GLU A 293 -4.63 7.94 -2.64
N VAL A 294 -3.54 7.57 -3.31
CA VAL A 294 -2.53 6.64 -2.82
C VAL A 294 -1.19 7.36 -2.85
N ASN A 295 -0.47 7.34 -1.73
CA ASN A 295 0.79 8.06 -1.54
C ASN A 295 1.95 7.04 -1.40
N ALA A 296 3.04 7.23 -2.14
CA ALA A 296 4.24 6.38 -2.06
C ALA A 296 5.15 6.76 -0.88
N SER A 297 5.00 7.99 -0.37
CA SER A 297 5.73 8.49 0.80
C SER A 297 4.72 9.09 1.79
N PRO A 298 3.97 8.27 2.54
CA PRO A 298 3.07 8.80 3.56
C PRO A 298 3.85 9.59 4.62
N SER A 299 3.21 10.57 5.25
CA SER A 299 3.89 11.39 6.27
C SER A 299 4.19 10.57 7.53
N HIS A 300 5.47 10.41 7.83
CA HIS A 300 5.94 9.73 9.03
C HIS A 300 6.16 10.68 10.21
N THR A 301 5.99 11.99 10.08
CA THR A 301 6.08 12.94 11.20
C THR A 301 4.97 12.67 12.22
N ALA A 302 5.32 12.27 13.43
CA ALA A 302 4.35 11.99 14.47
C ALA A 302 3.71 13.27 15.02
N SER A 303 2.39 13.28 15.16
CA SER A 303 1.65 14.39 15.78
C SER A 303 1.39 14.20 17.28
N SER A 304 1.48 12.97 17.77
CA SER A 304 1.30 12.58 19.17
C SER A 304 2.16 11.36 19.48
N GLN A 305 2.37 11.05 20.77
CA GLN A 305 3.11 9.86 21.20
C GLN A 305 2.49 8.57 20.66
N GLU A 306 1.16 8.47 20.66
CA GLU A 306 0.43 7.32 20.14
C GLU A 306 0.62 7.15 18.61
N ASP A 307 0.68 8.26 17.87
CA ASP A 307 0.96 8.24 16.43
C ASP A 307 2.41 7.82 16.16
N TYR A 308 3.35 8.28 16.98
CA TYR A 308 4.75 7.87 16.91
C TYR A 308 4.88 6.36 17.11
N GLU A 309 4.31 5.82 18.18
CA GLU A 309 4.36 4.39 18.49
C GLU A 309 3.70 3.52 17.41
N MET A 310 2.54 3.94 16.89
CA MET A 310 1.86 3.22 15.81
C MET A 310 2.72 3.20 14.54
N LYS A 311 3.36 4.32 14.20
CA LYS A 311 4.27 4.41 13.05
C LYS A 311 5.54 3.59 13.26
N CYS A 312 6.13 3.59 14.45
CA CYS A 312 7.27 2.74 14.76
C CYS A 312 6.92 1.27 14.54
N ARG A 313 5.80 0.80 15.11
CA ARG A 313 5.32 -0.58 14.93
C ARG A 313 5.09 -0.93 13.45
N LEU A 314 4.47 -0.03 12.69
CA LEU A 314 4.27 -0.21 11.24
C LEU A 314 5.60 -0.42 10.51
N LEU A 315 6.59 0.42 10.81
CA LEU A 315 7.90 0.41 10.16
C LEU A 315 8.71 -0.83 10.57
N GLU A 316 8.69 -1.18 11.86
CA GLU A 316 9.32 -2.41 12.37
C GLU A 316 8.75 -3.66 11.69
N ASP A 317 7.42 -3.76 11.62
CA ASP A 317 6.76 -4.89 10.96
C ASP A 317 7.01 -4.89 9.46
N THR A 318 7.13 -3.72 8.83
CA THR A 318 7.52 -3.61 7.41
C THR A 318 8.94 -4.16 7.19
N LEU A 319 9.90 -3.79 8.04
CA LEU A 319 11.27 -4.31 7.97
C LEU A 319 11.33 -5.83 8.25
N ASN A 320 10.47 -6.32 9.16
CA ASN A 320 10.32 -7.76 9.40
C ASN A 320 9.77 -8.51 8.19
N ILE A 321 8.88 -7.90 7.39
CA ILE A 321 8.37 -8.50 6.15
C ILE A 321 9.45 -8.55 5.06
N ILE A 322 10.27 -7.51 4.96
CA ILE A 322 11.38 -7.45 3.98
C ILE A 322 12.44 -8.49 4.34
N ASP A 323 12.65 -8.71 5.64
CA ASP A 323 13.53 -9.73 6.21
C ASP A 323 14.97 -9.71 5.66
N MET A 324 15.61 -8.55 5.70
CA MET A 324 17.03 -8.41 5.33
C MET A 324 17.97 -9.31 6.17
N GLU A 325 17.49 -9.78 7.32
CA GLU A 325 18.26 -10.53 8.31
C GLU A 325 18.10 -12.06 8.14
N GLY A 326 17.18 -12.51 7.29
CA GLY A 326 16.86 -13.93 7.11
C GLY A 326 16.21 -14.57 8.35
N ARG A 327 15.57 -13.78 9.21
CA ARG A 327 14.96 -14.18 10.50
C ARG A 327 13.44 -14.31 10.42
N PHE A 328 12.85 -14.35 9.22
CA PHE A 328 11.40 -14.36 9.06
C PHE A 328 10.73 -15.53 9.81
N ILE A 329 10.01 -15.20 10.88
CA ILE A 329 9.20 -16.15 11.65
C ILE A 329 7.74 -15.73 11.51
N TRP A 330 6.93 -16.56 10.84
CA TRP A 330 5.51 -16.35 10.55
C TRP A 330 4.63 -16.03 11.78
N HIS A 331 5.09 -16.31 13.00
CA HIS A 331 4.36 -16.04 14.24
C HIS A 331 4.54 -14.61 14.78
N MET A 332 5.52 -13.83 14.28
CA MET A 332 5.77 -12.46 14.76
C MET A 332 4.91 -11.39 14.04
N LEU A 333 4.31 -11.71 12.89
CA LEU A 333 3.41 -10.81 12.16
C LEU A 333 2.01 -10.81 12.79
N GLY A 334 1.83 -10.04 13.87
CA GLY A 334 0.53 -9.88 14.53
C GLY A 334 -0.45 -8.96 13.79
N ILE A 335 0.06 -8.07 12.92
CA ILE A 335 -0.68 -6.87 12.47
C ILE A 335 -0.83 -6.77 10.94
N PHE A 336 -0.09 -7.56 10.15
CA PHE A 336 -0.26 -7.57 8.69
C PHE A 336 -1.06 -8.77 8.18
N ASP A 337 -2.04 -8.52 7.32
CA ASP A 337 -2.72 -9.55 6.54
C ASP A 337 -2.01 -9.71 5.19
N CYS A 338 -1.39 -10.88 4.96
CA CYS A 338 -0.76 -11.21 3.67
C CYS A 338 -1.83 -11.65 2.66
N GLN A 339 -1.82 -11.04 1.48
CA GLN A 339 -2.69 -11.41 0.37
C GLN A 339 -1.85 -11.70 -0.88
N GLU A 340 -1.88 -12.95 -1.36
CA GLU A 340 -1.25 -13.37 -2.61
C GLU A 340 -2.31 -13.49 -3.70
N TYR A 341 -2.11 -12.79 -4.82
CA TYR A 341 -3.05 -12.79 -5.94
C TYR A 341 -2.51 -13.56 -7.14
N GLY A 342 -3.12 -14.72 -7.40
CA GLY A 342 -2.88 -15.51 -8.59
C GLY A 342 -4.16 -15.92 -9.33
N ASN A 343 -4.09 -15.97 -10.67
CA ASN A 343 -5.16 -16.49 -11.53
C ASN A 343 -5.60 -17.89 -11.07
N GLY A 344 -6.74 -17.98 -10.37
CA GLY A 344 -7.54 -19.21 -10.32
C GLY A 344 -7.87 -19.77 -8.94
N GLU A 345 -7.16 -19.46 -7.86
CA GLU A 345 -7.49 -19.99 -6.54
C GLU A 345 -7.35 -18.92 -5.46
N LYS A 346 -8.48 -18.61 -4.81
CA LYS A 346 -8.52 -17.79 -3.60
C LYS A 346 -7.81 -18.55 -2.47
N CYS A 347 -6.54 -18.29 -2.23
CA CYS A 347 -5.90 -18.69 -0.97
C CYS A 347 -6.12 -17.61 0.09
N PHE A 348 -7.28 -17.66 0.76
CA PHE A 348 -7.48 -16.96 2.03
C PHE A 348 -6.77 -17.75 3.14
N PHE A 349 -5.56 -17.36 3.54
CA PHE A 349 -4.99 -17.84 4.80
C PHE A 349 -5.53 -17.00 5.97
N LYS A 350 -6.77 -17.30 6.38
CA LYS A 350 -7.34 -16.78 7.62
C LYS A 350 -6.71 -17.54 8.79
N LYS A 351 -5.72 -16.97 9.48
CA LYS A 351 -5.34 -17.47 10.81
C LYS A 351 -6.46 -17.10 11.77
N LEU A 352 -7.43 -18.00 11.92
CA LEU A 352 -8.35 -18.01 13.05
C LEU A 352 -7.48 -18.13 14.32
N CYS A 353 -7.28 -17.02 15.03
CA CYS A 353 -6.98 -17.10 16.45
C CYS A 353 -8.13 -17.89 17.08
N LYS A 354 -7.87 -19.15 17.44
CA LYS A 354 -8.66 -19.86 18.44
C LYS A 354 -8.68 -18.98 19.68
N GLN A 355 -9.79 -18.31 19.94
CA GLN A 355 -10.14 -17.94 21.30
C GLN A 355 -10.43 -19.26 22.01
N ASN A 356 -9.56 -19.61 22.95
CA ASN A 356 -9.87 -20.70 23.88
C ASN A 356 -11.10 -20.27 24.69
N VAL A 357 -12.07 -21.17 24.74
CA VAL A 357 -13.16 -21.19 25.73
C VAL A 357 -12.58 -21.46 27.11
#